data_AF-A0A7C2ETZ6-F1
#
_entry.id   AF-A0A7C2ETZ6-F1
#
_cell.length_a   1.000
_cell.length_b   1.000
_cell.length_c   1.000
_cell.angle_alpha   90.00
_cell.angle_beta   90.00
_cell.angle_gamma   90.00
#
_symmetry.space_group_name_H-M   'P 1'
#
loop_
_entity.id
_entity.type
_entity.pdbx_description
1 polymer ?
#
loop_
_entity_poly.entity_id
_entity_poly.type
_entity_poly.pdbx_seq_one_letter_code
_entity_poly.pdbx_strand_id
1 'polypeptide(L)'
;MRVMIDEGYELLLAPQCVYEFYVVATRPVEQNGLGCSPTEAMQLLQNVATIFPVLEDAQSTPQEWQTLCKNYGIQGKQAHDVRLVAWMVRQNVHELLTLNPKDFALFRGLITVQGV
;
A
#
# COMPACT_ATOMS: atom_id res chain seq x y z
N MET A 1 -6.11 6.72 12.36
CA MET A 1 -7.27 6.02 11.74
C MET A 1 -8.61 6.56 12.25
N ARG A 2 -8.95 6.46 13.55
CA ARG A 2 -10.26 6.95 14.07
C ARG A 2 -10.58 8.40 13.69
N VAL A 3 -9.63 9.32 13.89
CA VAL A 3 -9.77 10.74 13.52
C VAL A 3 -10.08 10.91 12.02
N MET A 4 -9.40 10.17 11.14
CA MET A 4 -9.64 10.27 9.69
C MET A 4 -11.04 9.75 9.31
N ILE A 5 -11.50 8.68 9.95
CA ILE A 5 -12.87 8.19 9.76
C ILE A 5 -13.88 9.24 10.24
N ASP A 6 -13.64 9.84 11.41
CA ASP A 6 -14.50 10.88 11.99
C ASP A 6 -14.52 12.16 11.12
N GLU A 7 -13.43 12.45 10.40
CA GLU A 7 -13.30 13.52 9.40
C GLU A 7 -13.91 13.18 8.03
N GLY A 8 -14.45 11.96 7.87
CA GLY A 8 -15.16 11.53 6.66
C GLY A 8 -14.30 10.87 5.59
N TYR A 9 -13.04 10.50 5.90
CA TYR A 9 -12.22 9.73 4.99
C TYR A 9 -12.69 8.27 4.91
N GLU A 10 -12.76 7.76 3.68
CA GLU A 10 -12.83 6.33 3.42
C GLU A 10 -11.41 5.74 3.42
N LEU A 11 -11.19 4.71 4.23
CA LEU A 11 -9.90 4.04 4.32
C LEU A 11 -9.89 2.82 3.40
N LEU A 12 -9.00 2.84 2.42
CA LEU A 12 -8.91 1.83 1.36
C LEU A 12 -7.66 0.97 1.53
N LEU A 13 -7.72 -0.26 1.01
CA LEU A 13 -6.57 -1.15 0.98
C LEU A 13 -6.13 -1.43 -0.46
N ALA A 14 -4.86 -1.16 -0.77
CA ALA A 14 -4.28 -1.50 -2.05
C ALA A 14 -3.96 -3.01 -2.10
N PRO A 15 -4.07 -3.68 -3.27
CA PRO A 15 -3.73 -5.09 -3.40
C PRO A 15 -2.30 -5.40 -2.98
N GLN A 16 -1.37 -4.44 -3.18
CA GLN A 16 0.00 -4.52 -2.67
C GLN A 16 0.07 -4.84 -1.17
N CYS A 17 -0.70 -4.12 -0.37
CA CYS A 17 -0.69 -4.25 1.08
C CYS A 17 -1.19 -5.63 1.52
N VAL A 18 -2.10 -6.26 0.75
CA VAL A 18 -2.55 -7.64 1.01
C VAL A 18 -1.38 -8.61 0.94
N TYR A 19 -0.63 -8.57 -0.17
CA TYR A 19 0.45 -9.51 -0.41
C TYR A 19 1.64 -9.26 0.53
N GLU A 20 1.99 -7.99 0.75
CA GLU A 20 3.08 -7.61 1.65
C GLU A 20 2.76 -7.96 3.11
N PHE A 21 1.51 -7.74 3.54
CA PHE A 21 1.05 -8.19 4.84
C PHE A 21 1.18 -9.70 4.96
N TYR A 22 0.69 -10.48 3.98
CA TYR A 22 0.76 -11.94 4.04
C TYR A 22 2.20 -12.43 4.17
N VAL A 23 3.13 -11.87 3.40
CA VAL A 23 4.57 -12.20 3.48
C VAL A 23 5.11 -11.96 4.89
N VAL A 24 4.80 -10.82 5.51
CA VAL A 24 5.27 -10.50 6.88
C VAL A 24 4.57 -11.37 7.92
N ALA A 25 3.26 -11.60 7.76
CA ALA A 25 2.46 -12.38 8.69
C ALA A 25 2.96 -13.83 8.78
N THR A 26 3.23 -14.46 7.64
CA THR A 26 3.67 -15.86 7.61
C THR A 26 5.19 -16.06 7.75
N ARG A 27 5.97 -14.98 7.71
CA ARG A 27 7.42 -15.07 7.92
C ARG A 27 7.70 -15.49 9.38
N PRO A 28 8.68 -16.39 9.64
CA PRO A 28 9.03 -16.78 10.99
C PRO A 28 9.43 -15.58 11.87
N VAL A 29 9.17 -15.67 13.17
CA VAL A 29 9.48 -14.60 14.14
C VAL A 29 10.97 -14.31 14.18
N GLU A 30 11.80 -15.35 14.04
CA GLU A 30 13.26 -15.25 14.00
C GLU A 30 13.77 -14.43 12.80
N GLN A 31 12.94 -14.25 11.77
CA GLN A 31 13.22 -13.44 10.59
C GLN A 31 12.38 -12.16 10.56
N ASN A 32 12.00 -11.63 11.73
CA ASN A 32 11.20 -10.40 11.86
C ASN A 32 9.82 -10.49 11.18
N GLY A 33 9.17 -11.65 11.23
CA GLY A 33 7.78 -11.84 10.84
C GLY A 33 6.85 -12.05 12.04
N LEU A 34 5.58 -12.40 11.79
CA LEU A 34 4.60 -12.67 12.85
C LEU A 34 4.44 -14.16 13.18
N GLY A 35 5.03 -15.06 12.38
CA GLY A 35 4.97 -16.50 12.61
C GLY A 35 3.56 -17.11 12.46
N CYS A 36 2.62 -16.40 11.81
CA CYS A 36 1.29 -16.91 11.56
C CYS A 36 1.34 -18.10 10.59
N SER A 37 0.46 -19.08 10.80
CA SER A 37 0.13 -20.05 9.77
C SER A 37 -0.59 -19.36 8.58
N PRO A 38 -0.58 -19.97 7.38
CA PRO A 38 -1.37 -19.48 6.25
C PRO A 38 -2.84 -19.24 6.59
N THR A 39 -3.47 -20.12 7.37
CA THR A 39 -4.88 -20.00 7.77
C THR A 39 -5.11 -18.77 8.66
N GLU A 40 -4.24 -18.53 9.64
CA GLU A 40 -4.33 -17.35 10.51
C GLU A 40 -4.14 -16.06 9.71
N ALA A 41 -3.15 -16.03 8.80
CA ALA A 41 -2.91 -14.86 7.94
C ALA A 41 -4.11 -14.55 7.03
N MET A 42 -4.75 -15.58 6.47
CA MET A 42 -5.97 -15.40 5.66
C MET A 42 -7.15 -14.88 6.50
N GLN A 43 -7.32 -15.38 7.73
CA GLN A 43 -8.36 -14.87 8.62
C GLN A 43 -8.13 -13.40 8.99
N LEU A 44 -6.87 -13.00 9.23
CA LEU A 44 -6.52 -11.61 9.48
C LEU A 44 -6.83 -10.73 8.27
N LEU A 45 -6.47 -11.16 7.05
CA LEU A 45 -6.80 -10.43 5.82
C LEU A 45 -8.32 -10.27 5.63
N GLN A 46 -9.11 -11.31 5.89
CA GLN A 46 -10.57 -11.24 5.84
C GLN A 46 -11.11 -10.21 6.84
N ASN A 47 -10.62 -10.22 8.08
CA ASN A 47 -11.04 -9.27 9.11
C ASN A 47 -10.68 -7.83 8.70
N VAL A 48 -9.48 -7.61 8.17
CA VAL A 48 -9.04 -6.28 7.68
C VAL A 48 -9.93 -5.80 6.52
N ALA A 49 -10.28 -6.69 5.58
CA ALA A 49 -11.14 -6.36 4.45
C ALA A 49 -12.59 -5.98 4.85
N THR A 50 -13.05 -6.34 6.06
CA THR A 50 -14.34 -5.86 6.58
C THR A 50 -14.33 -4.39 6.99
N ILE A 51 -13.14 -3.82 7.21
CA ILE A 51 -12.95 -2.44 7.66
C ILE A 51 -12.45 -1.56 6.52
N PHE A 52 -11.54 -2.10 5.69
CA PHE A 52 -10.95 -1.41 4.55
C PHE A 52 -11.26 -2.18 3.27
N PRO A 53 -12.22 -1.71 2.45
CA PRO A 53 -12.47 -2.37 1.18
C PRO A 53 -11.20 -2.36 0.33
N VAL A 54 -10.92 -3.51 -0.27
CA VAL A 54 -9.81 -3.67 -1.21
C VAL A 54 -10.25 -3.15 -2.56
N LEU A 55 -9.54 -2.16 -3.09
CA LEU A 55 -9.79 -1.66 -4.44
C LEU A 55 -8.77 -2.26 -5.40
N GLU A 56 -9.25 -3.03 -6.38
CA GLU A 56 -8.41 -3.85 -7.26
C GLU A 56 -7.40 -3.03 -8.08
N ASP A 57 -6.42 -3.68 -8.71
CA ASP A 57 -5.53 -3.00 -9.65
C ASP A 57 -6.30 -2.64 -10.93
N ALA A 58 -6.26 -1.38 -11.35
CA ALA A 58 -6.72 -1.01 -12.68
C ALA A 58 -5.82 -1.68 -13.73
N GLN A 59 -6.38 -2.09 -14.88
CA GLN A 59 -5.62 -2.69 -15.99
C GLN A 59 -4.46 -1.80 -16.49
N SER A 60 -4.53 -0.49 -16.24
CA SER A 60 -3.54 0.52 -16.63
C SER A 60 -2.44 0.77 -15.58
N THR A 61 -2.53 0.16 -14.39
CA THR A 61 -1.56 0.33 -13.29
C THR A 61 -0.14 -0.05 -13.70
N PRO A 62 0.11 -1.17 -14.42
CA PRO A 62 1.46 -1.51 -14.85
C PRO A 62 2.10 -0.47 -15.79
N GLN A 63 1.30 0.14 -16.68
CA GLN A 63 1.77 1.16 -17.62
C GLN A 63 2.09 2.48 -16.91
N GLU A 64 1.26 2.87 -15.93
CA GLU A 64 1.53 4.03 -15.07
C GLU A 64 2.82 3.82 -14.27
N TRP A 65 2.98 2.65 -13.67
CA TRP A 65 4.19 2.30 -12.92
C TRP A 65 5.45 2.37 -13.78
N GLN A 66 5.42 1.88 -15.02
CA GLN A 66 6.55 2.00 -15.96
C GLN A 66 6.87 3.47 -16.27
N THR A 67 5.83 4.27 -16.49
CA THR A 67 5.95 5.72 -16.74
C THR A 67 6.62 6.42 -15.56
N LEU A 68 6.14 6.17 -14.34
CA LEU A 68 6.72 6.75 -13.12
C LEU A 68 8.15 6.27 -12.89
N CYS A 69 8.43 4.97 -13.03
CA CYS A 69 9.78 4.44 -12.87
C CYS A 69 10.78 5.12 -13.82
N LYS A 70 10.39 5.29 -15.09
CA LYS A 70 11.22 5.97 -16.09
C LYS A 70 11.41 7.45 -15.78
N ASN A 71 10.33 8.17 -15.50
CA ASN A 71 10.36 9.63 -15.31
C ASN A 71 11.13 10.04 -14.06
N TYR A 72 11.05 9.23 -13.00
CA TYR A 72 11.69 9.50 -11.72
C TYR A 72 13.03 8.74 -11.54
N GLY A 73 13.50 8.02 -12.56
CA GLY A 73 14.78 7.30 -12.51
C GLY A 73 14.85 6.24 -11.41
N ILE A 74 13.72 5.57 -11.14
CA ILE A 74 13.57 4.65 -10.01
C ILE A 74 14.37 3.37 -10.24
N GLN A 75 15.02 2.89 -9.18
CA GLN A 75 15.83 1.67 -9.20
C GLN A 75 15.65 0.85 -7.91
N GLY A 76 15.73 -0.47 -8.05
CA GLY A 76 15.75 -1.40 -6.93
C GLY A 76 14.50 -1.33 -6.05
N LYS A 77 14.70 -1.28 -4.73
CA LYS A 77 13.63 -1.41 -3.72
C LYS A 77 12.53 -0.34 -3.85
N GLN A 78 12.88 0.88 -4.26
CA GLN A 78 11.94 1.98 -4.39
C GLN A 78 10.85 1.71 -5.45
N ALA A 79 11.07 0.76 -6.36
CA ALA A 79 10.09 0.37 -7.37
C ALA A 79 8.80 -0.23 -6.75
N HIS A 80 8.88 -0.80 -5.55
CA HIS A 80 7.71 -1.24 -4.80
C HIS A 80 6.85 -0.06 -4.32
N ASP A 81 7.46 0.98 -3.77
CA ASP A 81 6.74 2.18 -3.33
C ASP A 81 6.06 2.88 -4.52
N VAL A 82 6.75 2.94 -5.67
CA VAL A 82 6.21 3.53 -6.90
C VAL A 82 5.02 2.73 -7.43
N ARG A 83 4.97 1.41 -7.21
CA ARG A 83 3.79 0.62 -7.59
C ARG A 83 2.56 1.07 -6.81
N LEU A 84 2.70 1.35 -5.51
CA LEU A 84 1.61 1.89 -4.72
C LEU A 84 1.16 3.27 -5.23
N VAL A 85 2.11 4.16 -5.57
CA VAL A 85 1.79 5.48 -6.15
C VAL A 85 1.09 5.35 -7.51
N ALA A 86 1.54 4.43 -8.37
CA ALA A 86 0.90 4.17 -9.66
C ALA A 86 -0.55 3.70 -9.47
N TRP A 87 -0.79 2.79 -8.53
CA TRP A 87 -2.14 2.36 -8.18
C TRP A 87 -3.00 3.52 -7.69
N MET A 88 -2.47 4.37 -6.79
CA MET A 88 -3.16 5.56 -6.29
C MET A 88 -3.57 6.49 -7.43
N VAL A 89 -2.65 6.80 -8.35
CA VAL A 89 -2.92 7.64 -9.52
C VAL A 89 -4.01 7.03 -10.41
N ARG A 90 -3.98 5.73 -10.65
CA ARG A 90 -4.97 5.06 -11.52
C ARG A 90 -6.34 4.88 -10.88
N GLN A 91 -6.40 4.82 -9.55
CA GLN A 91 -7.64 4.72 -8.78
C GLN A 91 -8.19 6.07 -8.29
N ASN A 92 -7.55 7.19 -8.66
CA ASN A 92 -7.88 8.54 -8.14
C ASN A 92 -7.85 8.61 -6.60
N VAL A 93 -6.93 7.90 -5.97
CA VAL A 93 -6.66 8.01 -4.53
C VAL A 93 -5.53 9.01 -4.35
N HIS A 94 -5.78 10.07 -3.57
CA HIS A 94 -4.84 11.18 -3.43
C HIS A 94 -4.10 11.21 -2.10
N GLU A 95 -4.64 10.58 -1.04
CA GLU A 95 -4.07 10.63 0.31
C GLU A 95 -3.44 9.27 0.66
N LEU A 96 -2.14 9.28 0.96
CA LEU A 96 -1.42 8.12 1.46
C LEU A 96 -1.19 8.25 2.97
N LEU A 97 -1.66 7.26 3.74
CA LEU A 97 -1.30 7.11 5.14
C LEU A 97 -0.13 6.14 5.28
N THR A 98 1.00 6.58 5.86
CA THR A 98 2.22 5.74 5.93
C THR A 98 3.07 6.00 7.17
N LEU A 99 3.75 4.97 7.66
CA LEU A 99 4.76 5.07 8.72
C LEU A 99 6.10 5.60 8.19
N ASN A 100 6.32 5.58 6.87
CA ASN A 100 7.57 6.00 6.24
C ASN A 100 7.33 7.13 5.22
N PRO A 101 6.87 8.32 5.64
CA PRO A 101 6.52 9.41 4.72
C PRO A 101 7.70 9.95 3.90
N LYS A 102 8.94 9.63 4.30
CA LYS A 102 10.16 10.00 3.56
C LYS A 102 10.32 9.20 2.26
N ASP A 103 9.86 7.96 2.23
CA ASP A 103 10.00 7.08 1.06
C ASP A 103 9.16 7.57 -0.12
N PHE A 104 8.09 8.32 0.18
CA PHE A 104 7.18 8.90 -0.80
C PHE A 104 7.46 10.38 -1.10
N ALA A 105 8.56 10.95 -0.58
CA ALA A 105 8.87 12.37 -0.72
C ALA A 105 8.94 12.84 -2.18
N LEU A 106 9.42 11.96 -3.07
CA LEU A 106 9.57 12.22 -4.51
C LEU A 106 8.21 12.37 -5.22
N PHE A 107 7.14 11.83 -4.64
CA PHE A 107 5.81 11.75 -5.26
C PHE A 107 4.81 12.77 -4.68
N ARG A 108 5.25 13.71 -3.84
CA ARG A 108 4.38 14.74 -3.25
C ARG A 108 3.70 15.68 -4.27
N GLY A 109 4.14 15.66 -5.53
CA GLY A 109 3.45 16.35 -6.62
C GLY A 109 2.28 15.56 -7.23
N LEU A 110 2.13 14.28 -6.88
CA LEU A 110 1.10 13.37 -7.39
C LEU A 110 0.10 12.98 -6.29
N ILE A 111 0.59 12.85 -5.05
CA ILE A 111 -0.18 12.42 -3.89
C ILE A 111 0.15 13.26 -2.65
N THR A 112 -0.80 13.39 -1.74
CA THR A 112 -0.56 13.86 -0.37
C THR A 112 -0.05 12.70 0.47
N VAL A 113 0.95 12.95 1.31
CA VAL A 113 1.54 11.93 2.18
C VAL A 113 1.35 12.34 3.64
N GLN A 114 0.58 11.54 4.37
CA GLN A 114 0.27 11.68 5.79
C GLN A 114 1.12 10.68 6.59
N GLY A 115 1.90 11.18 7.54
CA GLY A 115 2.67 10.35 8.47
C GLY A 115 1.84 9.89 9.67
N VAL A 116 2.07 8.67 10.16
CA VAL A 116 1.53 8.16 11.44
C VAL A 116 2.65 7.81 12.40
#